data_AF-A0A2T3J3C3-F1
#
_entry.id   AF-A0A2T3J3C3-F1
#
_cell.length_a   1.000
_cell.length_b   1.000
_cell.length_c   1.000
_cell.angle_alpha   90.00
_cell.angle_beta   90.00
_cell.angle_gamma   90.00
#
_symmetry.space_group_name_H-M   'P 1'
#
loop_
_entity.id
_entity.type
_entity.pdbx_description
1 polymer ?
#
loop_
_entity_poly.entity_id
_entity_poly.type
_entity_poly.pdbx_seq_one_letter_code
_entity_poly.pdbx_strand_id
1 'polypeptide(L)' 'MLDNISIPEDIEQEPELAIPSIEEQKRIVEELKRLEEAGELTPEVLEEFMTGKRTVSKSE' A
#
# COMPACT_ATOMS: atom_id res chain seq x y z
N MET A 1 -11.41 29.29 -11.47
CA MET A 1 -12.63 28.57 -11.03
C MET A 1 -12.29 27.27 -10.30
N LEU A 2 -11.21 27.27 -9.51
CA LEU A 2 -10.95 26.26 -8.46
C LEU A 2 -10.82 26.95 -7.09
N ASP A 3 -11.15 28.24 -7.03
CA ASP A 3 -10.84 29.16 -5.93
C ASP A 3 -11.89 29.11 -4.81
N ASN A 4 -12.84 28.17 -4.87
CA ASN A 4 -13.98 28.07 -3.96
C ASN A 4 -14.00 26.78 -3.11
N ILE A 5 -12.88 26.06 -3.04
CA ILE A 5 -12.71 24.94 -2.12
C ILE A 5 -11.83 25.43 -0.97
N SER A 6 -12.46 25.88 0.12
CA SER A 6 -11.75 26.09 1.38
C SER A 6 -11.49 24.71 1.97
N ILE A 7 -10.27 24.20 1.83
CA ILE A 7 -9.83 23.01 2.55
C ILE A 7 -9.79 23.42 4.04
N PRO A 8 -10.59 22.80 4.93
CA PRO A 8 -10.53 23.12 6.35
C PRO A 8 -9.11 22.94 6.88
N GLU A 9 -8.61 23.90 7.65
CA GLU A 9 -7.24 23.87 8.20
C GLU A 9 -7.02 22.73 9.21
N ASP A 10 -8.10 22.12 9.69
CA ASP A 10 -8.12 21.03 10.67
C ASP A 10 -8.13 19.62 10.03
N ILE A 11 -7.82 19.49 8.74
CA ILE A 11 -7.62 18.14 8.16
C ILE A 11 -6.31 17.59 8.71
N GLU A 12 -6.42 16.63 9.64
CA GLU A 12 -5.30 15.81 10.06
C GLU A 12 -4.70 15.14 8.82
N GLN A 13 -3.45 15.51 8.49
CA GLN A 13 -2.73 14.85 7.42
C GLN A 13 -2.39 13.43 7.88
N GLU A 14 -2.85 12.43 7.15
CA GLU A 14 -2.41 11.06 7.38
C GLU A 14 -0.89 11.00 7.28
N PRO A 15 -0.21 10.24 8.18
CA PRO A 15 1.22 10.11 8.12
C PRO A 15 1.63 9.53 6.76
N GLU A 16 2.60 10.17 6.10
CA GLU A 16 3.15 9.64 4.85
C GLU A 16 3.71 8.23 5.09
N LEU A 17 3.19 7.26 4.33
CA LEU A 17 3.74 5.91 4.34
C LEU A 17 5.09 5.91 3.62
N ALA A 18 6.08 5.30 4.25
CA ALA A 18 7.39 5.13 3.64
C ALA A 18 7.26 4.31 2.34
N ILE A 19 7.75 4.87 1.24
CA ILE A 19 7.78 4.16 -0.04
C ILE A 19 8.85 3.05 0.06
N PRO A 20 8.49 1.77 -0.18
CA PRO A 20 9.44 0.66 -0.11
C PRO A 20 10.56 0.80 -1.13
N SER A 21 11.72 0.19 -0.86
CA SER A 21 12.83 0.15 -1.83
C SER A 21 12.45 -0.65 -3.09
N ILE A 22 13.17 -0.46 -4.20
CA ILE A 22 12.92 -1.19 -5.45
C ILE A 22 12.98 -2.72 -5.27
N GLU A 23 13.90 -3.22 -4.43
CA GLU A 23 14.02 -4.66 -4.16
C GLU A 23 12.84 -5.18 -3.31
N GLU A 24 12.28 -4.35 -2.43
CA GLU A 24 11.05 -4.69 -1.71
C GLU A 24 9.83 -4.65 -2.62
N GLN A 25 9.73 -3.65 -3.49
CA GLN A 25 8.65 -3.56 -4.48
C GLN A 25 8.61 -4.80 -5.38
N LYS A 26 9.78 -5.26 -5.86
CA LYS A 26 9.87 -6.50 -6.66
C LYS A 26 9.34 -7.72 -5.89
N ARG A 27 9.76 -7.90 -4.63
CA ARG A 27 9.29 -9.00 -3.78
C ARG A 27 7.78 -8.93 -3.52
N ILE A 28 7.23 -7.72 -3.34
CA ILE A 28 5.78 -7.52 -3.18
C ILE A 28 5.07 -8.00 -4.44
N VAL A 29 5.55 -7.60 -5.62
CA VAL A 29 4.95 -8.00 -6.91
C VAL A 29 5.05 -9.50 -7.15
N GLU A 30 6.17 -10.13 -6.81
CA GLU A 30 6.34 -11.60 -6.92
C GLU A 30 5.32 -12.34 -6.04
N GLU A 31 5.12 -11.91 -4.80
CA GLU A 31 4.14 -12.53 -3.90
C GLU A 31 2.69 -12.28 -4.35
N LEU A 32 2.37 -11.08 -4.82
CA LEU A 32 1.04 -10.78 -5.36
C LEU A 32 0.71 -11.65 -6.57
N LYS A 33 1.68 -11.89 -7.47
CA LYS A 33 1.51 -12.81 -8.60
C LYS A 33 1.27 -14.24 -8.15
N ARG A 34 2.02 -14.72 -7.15
CA ARG A 34 1.81 -16.05 -6.55
C ARG A 34 0.39 -16.20 -6.00
N LEU A 35 -0.10 -15.19 -5.28
CA LEU A 35 -1.44 -15.17 -4.72
C LEU A 35 -2.51 -15.12 -5.82
N GLU A 36 -2.28 -14.36 -6.90
CA GLU A 36 -3.17 -14.31 -8.06
C GLU A 36 -3.28 -15.67 -8.75
N GLU A 37 -2.16 -16.33 -9.02
CA GLU A 37 -2.10 -17.67 -9.62
C GLU A 37 -2.78 -18.73 -8.74
N ALA A 38 -2.68 -18.61 -7.41
CA ALA A 38 -3.32 -19.49 -6.45
C ALA A 38 -4.83 -19.21 -6.27
N GLY A 39 -5.34 -18.07 -6.77
CA GLY A 39 -6.71 -17.62 -6.50
C GLY A 39 -6.93 -17.10 -5.08
N GLU A 40 -5.84 -16.73 -4.40
CA GLU A 40 -5.81 -16.26 -3.00
C GLU A 40 -5.68 -14.72 -2.88
N LEU A 41 -5.50 -14.01 -4.01
CA LEU A 41 -5.41 -12.55 -4.02
C LEU A 41 -6.80 -11.92 -3.86
N THR A 42 -7.18 -11.62 -2.61
CA THR A 42 -8.40 -10.87 -2.29
C THR A 42 -8.14 -9.36 -2.20
N PRO A 43 -9.17 -8.51 -2.28
CA PRO A 43 -9.03 -7.06 -2.06
C PRO A 43 -8.41 -6.73 -0.70
N GLU A 44 -8.77 -7.47 0.34
CA GLU A 44 -8.25 -7.29 1.70
C GLU A 44 -6.75 -7.61 1.76
N VAL A 45 -6.32 -8.72 1.13
CA VAL A 45 -4.90 -9.09 1.05
C VAL A 45 -4.10 -8.05 0.25
N LEU A 46 -4.66 -7.54 -0.85
CA LEU A 46 -4.02 -6.48 -1.63
C LEU A 46 -3.87 -5.18 -0.82
N GLU A 47 -4.91 -4.80 -0.06
CA GLU A 47 -4.90 -3.63 0.80
C GLU A 47 -3.76 -3.70 1.83
N GLU A 48 -3.51 -4.88 2.39
CA GLU A 48 -2.43 -5.07 3.37
C GLU A 48 -1.06 -4.67 2.80
N PHE A 49 -0.78 -4.98 1.53
CA PHE A 49 0.47 -4.59 0.87
C PHE A 49 0.50 -3.09 0.50
N MET A 50 -0.63 -2.52 0.08
CA MET A 50 -0.70 -1.11 -0.37
C MET A 50 -0.67 -0.10 0.79
N THR A 51 -1.14 -0.53 1.97
CA THR A 51 -1.17 0.29 3.19
C THR A 51 0.01 0.03 4.13
N GLY A 52 0.94 -0.85 3.73
CA GLY A 52 2.09 -1.22 4.54
C GLY A 52 1.76 -2.07 5.78
N LYS A 53 0.50 -2.52 5.95
CA LYS A 53 0.10 -3.46 7.01
C LYS A 53 0.83 -4.80 6.88
N ARG A 54 1.22 -5.18 5.66
CA ARG A 54 1.99 -6.39 5.35
C ARG A 54 3.21 -6.04 4.52
N THR A 55 4.35 -6.61 4.93
CA THR A 55 5.61 -6.49 4.21
C THR A 55 6.19 -7.88 3.98
N VAL A 56 6.85 -8.07 2.84
CA VAL A 56 7.56 -9.31 2.47
C VAL A 56 8.92 -9.45 3.16
N SER A 57 9.29 -8.46 3.99
CA SER A 57 10.61 -8.36 4.63
C SER A 57 10.70 -9.04 6.00
N LYS A 58 9.62 -9.65 6.53
CA LYS A 58 9.67 -10.34 7.83
C LYS A 58 9.96 -11.83 7.68
N SER A 59 11.23 -12.15 7.43
CA SER A 59 11.81 -13.37 7.98
C SER A 59 12.12 -13.12 9.46
N GLU A 60 11.24 -13.57 10.35
CA GLU A 60 11.60 -13.96 11.72
C GLU A 60 11.64 -15.47 11.82
#